data_AF-A0A7W7HXB3-F1
#
_entry.id   AF-A0A7W7HXB3-F1
#
_cell.length_a   1.000
_cell.length_b   1.000
_cell.length_c   1.000
_cell.angle_alpha   90.00
_cell.angle_beta   90.00
_cell.angle_gamma   90.00
#
_symmetry.space_group_name_H-M   'P 1'
#
loop_
_entity.id
_entity.type
_entity.pdbx_description
1 polymer ?
#
loop_
_entity_poly.entity_id
_entity_poly.type
_entity_poly.pdbx_seq_one_letter_code
_entity_poly.pdbx_strand_id
1 'polypeptide(L)'
;MTDEEIAERIRRARRCDQAPSTIGGHPVLIDTIRLPAGTLTTARRVRDGRITMLRASAGSFREDVARALLDVHPVAPGTVRPIPIDVPGLRLDRALVLGPGEDPELDPELDERTVTVVAVHHSEILPGEAERDLRRAISPHGTGLAHRLDDWNRHPVPRADARLLDDWPGGAIRRSERLHPWQAERILARVAPEGPAEVRVEIRAMDGHALVLQRRWDRGVGTLTYPDGTTAPVDLPRHDLWARLAPIFLGESLDDLVTVSPGTPETDVLELRYQTLDRGSASLPVLETLDRCTARLDRQILRTPGNWAVFTSRSDAVIQVECTEEGRLWLETPDPSTKRSHGLHVTVQQATTLLEILSREDRSAVTDLPDAETITWD
;
A
#
# COMPACT_ATOMS: atom_id res chain seq x y z
N MET A 1 23.42 23.35 -32.13
CA MET A 1 24.16 23.52 -30.87
C MET A 1 25.11 22.34 -30.75
N THR A 2 26.41 22.59 -30.66
CA THR A 2 27.43 21.56 -30.41
C THR A 2 27.35 21.08 -28.95
N ASP A 3 27.95 19.94 -28.63
CA ASP A 3 28.00 19.43 -27.25
C ASP A 3 28.68 20.43 -26.29
N GLU A 4 29.70 21.16 -26.77
CA GLU A 4 30.40 22.19 -26.01
C GLU A 4 29.50 23.41 -25.73
N GLU A 5 28.72 23.85 -26.73
CA GLU A 5 27.75 24.94 -26.56
C GLU A 5 26.64 24.56 -25.57
N ILE A 6 26.15 23.31 -25.61
CA ILE A 6 25.18 22.78 -24.64
C ILE A 6 25.80 22.79 -23.23
N ALA A 7 27.02 22.27 -23.08
CA ALA A 7 27.70 22.20 -21.79
C ALA A 7 27.95 23.60 -21.17
N GLU A 8 28.34 24.59 -21.99
CA GLU A 8 28.47 25.98 -21.56
C GLU A 8 27.13 26.60 -21.17
N ARG A 9 26.06 26.30 -21.93
CA ARG A 9 24.71 26.80 -21.62
C ARG A 9 24.16 26.24 -20.32
N ILE A 10 24.39 24.95 -20.04
CA ILE A 10 24.05 24.31 -18.75
C ILE A 10 24.75 25.02 -17.59
N ARG A 11 26.07 25.29 -17.72
CA ARG A 11 26.86 26.02 -16.71
C ARG A 11 26.29 27.39 -16.43
N ARG A 12 25.93 28.13 -17.49
CA ARG A 12 25.41 29.50 -17.38
C ARG A 12 24.00 29.55 -16.77
N ALA A 13 23.13 28.61 -17.12
CA ALA A 13 21.75 28.57 -16.64
C ALA A 13 21.62 28.29 -15.13
N ARG A 14 22.46 27.39 -14.60
CA ARG A 14 22.30 26.87 -13.23
C ARG A 14 22.95 27.75 -12.14
N ARG A 15 23.86 28.66 -12.47
CA ARG A 15 24.58 29.53 -11.51
C ARG A 15 25.20 28.76 -10.31
N CYS A 16 25.54 27.49 -10.50
CA CYS A 16 26.21 26.64 -9.52
C CYS A 16 27.58 26.24 -10.07
N ASP A 17 28.57 26.08 -9.18
CA ASP A 17 29.88 25.55 -9.54
C ASP A 17 29.74 24.10 -10.02
N GLN A 18 29.74 23.93 -11.35
CA GLN A 18 29.78 22.64 -12.00
C GLN A 18 31.24 22.28 -12.29
N ALA A 19 31.71 21.18 -11.70
CA ALA A 19 33.04 20.66 -11.98
C ALA A 19 32.98 19.71 -13.18
N PRO A 20 33.74 19.98 -14.27
CA PRO A 20 34.02 18.97 -15.27
C PRO A 20 34.69 17.76 -14.61
N SER A 21 34.22 16.57 -14.93
CA SER A 21 34.73 15.32 -14.37
C SER A 21 34.61 14.18 -15.38
N THR A 22 34.98 12.97 -14.97
CA THR A 22 34.86 11.76 -15.77
C THR A 22 34.32 10.63 -14.91
N ILE A 23 33.30 9.91 -15.39
CA ILE A 23 32.73 8.73 -14.72
C ILE A 23 32.82 7.57 -15.70
N GLY A 24 33.62 6.54 -15.40
CA GLY A 24 33.74 5.37 -16.29
C GLY A 24 34.16 5.70 -17.74
N GLY A 25 34.90 6.79 -17.95
CA GLY A 25 35.29 7.29 -19.27
C GLY A 25 34.28 8.25 -19.93
N HIS A 26 33.13 8.50 -19.31
CA HIS A 26 32.15 9.49 -19.78
C HIS A 26 32.51 10.89 -19.27
N PRO A 27 32.73 11.88 -20.14
CA PRO A 27 32.87 13.27 -19.71
C PRO A 27 31.53 13.76 -19.17
N VAL A 28 31.54 14.31 -17.95
CA VAL A 28 30.33 14.77 -17.26
C VAL A 28 30.54 16.12 -16.59
N LEU A 29 29.45 16.86 -16.44
CA LEU A 29 29.34 18.01 -15.54
C LEU A 29 28.67 17.53 -14.25
N ILE A 30 29.34 17.71 -13.12
CA ILE A 30 28.81 17.33 -11.80
C ILE A 30 28.57 18.60 -10.99
N ASP A 31 27.37 18.71 -10.42
CA ASP A 31 27.07 19.66 -9.35
C ASP A 31 26.49 18.95 -8.14
N THR A 32 26.61 19.62 -6.99
CA THR A 32 26.07 19.14 -5.74
C THR A 32 25.39 20.30 -5.02
N ILE A 33 24.08 20.18 -4.81
CA ILE A 33 23.27 21.20 -4.16
C ILE A 33 22.86 20.73 -2.77
N ARG A 34 22.84 21.67 -1.81
CA ARG A 34 22.32 21.41 -0.46
C ARG A 34 20.87 21.88 -0.38
N LEU A 35 19.96 20.94 -0.15
CA LEU A 35 18.53 21.16 0.09
C LEU A 35 18.22 20.96 1.59
N PRO A 36 17.09 21.47 2.11
CA PRO A 36 16.67 21.19 3.49
C PRO A 36 16.56 19.69 3.81
N ALA A 37 16.18 18.89 2.80
CA ALA A 37 16.04 17.43 2.92
C ALA A 37 17.37 16.66 2.79
N GLY A 38 18.48 17.34 2.45
CA GLY A 38 19.78 16.70 2.25
C GLY A 38 20.54 17.26 1.06
N THR A 39 21.66 16.63 0.75
CA THR A 39 22.48 16.95 -0.42
C THR A 39 21.98 16.17 -1.64
N LEU A 40 21.96 16.80 -2.82
CA LEU A 40 21.63 16.15 -4.09
C LEU A 40 22.79 16.34 -5.06
N THR A 41 23.36 15.25 -5.56
CA THR A 41 24.40 15.26 -6.60
C THR A 41 23.74 15.00 -7.94
N THR A 42 24.01 15.88 -8.91
CA THR A 42 23.53 15.73 -10.29
C THR A 42 24.73 15.57 -11.22
N ALA A 43 24.72 14.51 -12.03
CA ALA A 43 25.70 14.31 -13.09
C ALA A 43 25.01 14.46 -14.45
N ARG A 44 25.58 15.27 -15.34
CA ARG A 44 25.06 15.48 -16.70
C ARG A 44 26.13 15.10 -17.71
N ARG A 45 25.77 14.22 -18.64
CA ARG A 45 26.56 13.91 -19.82
C ARG A 45 25.92 14.59 -21.02
N VAL A 46 26.71 15.35 -21.76
CA VAL A 46 26.31 15.87 -23.07
C VAL A 46 26.96 15.00 -24.15
N ARG A 47 26.14 14.48 -25.06
CA ARG A 47 26.62 13.68 -26.18
C ARG A 47 25.62 13.76 -27.33
N ASP A 48 26.12 13.98 -28.55
CA ASP A 48 25.33 13.96 -29.77
C ASP A 48 24.11 14.91 -29.71
N GLY A 49 24.30 16.08 -29.09
CA GLY A 49 23.26 17.10 -28.92
C GLY A 49 22.19 16.78 -27.86
N ARG A 50 22.36 15.71 -27.08
CA ARG A 50 21.46 15.27 -26.00
C ARG A 50 22.12 15.35 -24.63
N ILE A 51 21.29 15.51 -23.60
CA ILE A 51 21.71 15.59 -22.20
C ILE A 51 21.18 14.36 -21.48
N THR A 52 22.07 13.54 -20.93
CA THR A 52 21.72 12.46 -20.01
C THR A 52 21.95 12.94 -18.59
N MET A 53 20.89 13.01 -17.79
CA MET A 53 20.94 13.47 -16.41
C MET A 53 20.77 12.30 -15.44
N LEU A 54 21.66 12.22 -14.45
CA LEU A 54 21.54 11.34 -13.28
C LEU A 54 21.38 12.20 -12.03
N ARG A 55 20.56 11.76 -11.08
CA ARG A 55 20.41 12.39 -9.77
C ARG A 55 20.59 11.36 -8.67
N ALA A 56 21.37 11.71 -7.65
CA ALA A 56 21.61 10.90 -6.48
C ALA A 56 21.46 11.74 -5.20
N SER A 57 20.68 11.25 -4.24
CA SER A 57 20.53 11.82 -2.91
C SER A 57 21.80 11.66 -2.06
N ALA A 58 21.82 12.29 -0.89
CA ALA A 58 22.99 12.29 -0.02
C ALA A 58 23.38 10.87 0.40
N GLY A 59 24.64 10.50 0.13
CA GLY A 59 25.18 9.19 0.48
C GLY A 59 24.73 8.03 -0.41
N SER A 60 23.91 8.28 -1.45
CA SER A 60 23.52 7.26 -2.43
C SER A 60 24.34 7.31 -3.72
N PHE A 61 25.05 8.42 -3.99
CA PHE A 61 25.92 8.52 -5.16
C PHE A 61 27.05 7.49 -5.10
N ARG A 62 27.08 6.60 -6.10
CA ARG A 62 28.15 5.62 -6.32
C ARG A 62 28.62 5.69 -7.76
N GLU A 63 29.94 5.74 -7.97
CA GLU A 63 30.51 5.92 -9.32
C GLU A 63 30.26 4.72 -10.24
N ASP A 64 30.25 3.50 -9.70
CA ASP A 64 29.94 2.27 -10.44
C ASP A 64 28.49 2.23 -10.95
N VAL A 65 27.54 2.64 -10.11
CA VAL A 65 26.12 2.81 -10.49
C VAL A 65 25.99 3.91 -11.54
N ALA A 66 26.61 5.07 -11.31
CA ALA A 66 26.56 6.19 -12.26
C ALA A 66 27.12 5.78 -13.64
N ARG A 67 28.23 5.03 -13.67
CA ARG A 67 28.80 4.48 -14.90
C ARG A 67 27.79 3.58 -15.62
N ALA A 68 27.21 2.61 -14.92
CA ALA A 68 26.22 1.68 -15.50
C ALA A 68 25.00 2.43 -16.07
N LEU A 69 24.52 3.46 -15.37
CA LEU A 69 23.40 4.29 -15.85
C LEU A 69 23.79 5.18 -17.05
N LEU A 70 25.05 5.65 -17.15
CA LEU A 70 25.53 6.42 -18.30
C LEU A 70 25.81 5.56 -19.54
N ASP A 71 26.05 4.26 -19.36
CA ASP A 71 26.20 3.30 -20.46
C ASP A 71 24.86 2.99 -21.15
N VAL A 72 23.74 3.32 -20.51
CA VAL A 72 22.40 3.17 -21.08
C VAL A 72 22.19 4.16 -22.24
N HIS A 73 21.87 3.63 -23.42
CA HIS A 73 21.57 4.46 -24.58
C HIS A 73 20.22 5.19 -24.41
N PRO A 74 20.16 6.50 -24.74
CA PRO A 74 18.90 7.24 -24.72
C PRO A 74 17.88 6.62 -25.69
N VAL A 75 16.78 6.08 -25.17
CA VAL A 75 15.63 5.65 -25.97
C VAL A 75 14.66 6.82 -26.17
N ALA A 76 13.80 6.73 -27.19
CA ALA A 76 12.76 7.72 -27.41
C ALA A 76 11.81 7.75 -26.18
N PRO A 77 11.50 8.93 -25.64
CA PRO A 77 10.63 9.05 -24.47
C PRO A 77 9.19 8.64 -24.80
N GLY A 78 8.38 8.42 -23.76
CA GLY A 78 6.94 8.17 -23.89
C GLY A 78 6.49 6.74 -23.59
N THR A 79 7.38 5.75 -23.66
CA THR A 79 7.08 4.36 -23.25
C THR A 79 8.17 3.84 -22.33
N VAL A 80 7.77 3.24 -21.21
CA VAL A 80 8.67 2.64 -20.22
C VAL A 80 9.34 1.41 -20.82
N ARG A 81 10.66 1.48 -20.97
CA ARG A 81 11.50 0.39 -21.47
C ARG A 81 12.62 0.13 -20.48
N PRO A 82 12.47 -0.85 -19.58
CA PRO A 82 13.53 -1.16 -18.63
C PRO A 82 14.70 -1.83 -19.30
N ILE A 83 15.89 -1.39 -18.92
CA ILE A 83 17.16 -1.90 -19.42
C ILE A 83 17.87 -2.58 -18.25
N PRO A 84 18.19 -3.88 -18.34
CA PRO A 84 18.94 -4.58 -17.31
C PRO A 84 20.27 -3.90 -17.00
N ILE A 85 20.56 -3.75 -15.71
CA ILE A 85 21.88 -3.33 -15.22
C ILE A 85 22.36 -4.36 -14.20
N ASP A 86 23.65 -4.63 -14.22
CA ASP A 86 24.30 -5.54 -13.27
C ASP A 86 25.41 -4.76 -12.56
N VAL A 87 25.11 -4.32 -11.35
CA VAL A 87 26.05 -3.59 -10.50
C VAL A 87 26.13 -4.30 -9.15
N PRO A 88 27.32 -4.79 -8.75
CA PRO A 88 27.48 -5.52 -7.49
C PRO A 88 26.92 -4.76 -6.28
N GLY A 89 26.07 -5.44 -5.51
CA GLY A 89 25.45 -4.90 -4.30
C GLY A 89 24.37 -3.82 -4.54
N LEU A 90 24.02 -3.52 -5.80
CA LEU A 90 22.87 -2.68 -6.13
C LEU A 90 21.62 -3.55 -6.15
N ARG A 91 20.58 -3.14 -5.41
CA ARG A 91 19.28 -3.83 -5.40
C ARG A 91 18.39 -3.45 -6.58
N LEU A 92 18.70 -2.34 -7.25
CA LEU A 92 17.97 -1.80 -8.38
C LEU A 92 18.58 -2.39 -9.65
N ASP A 93 17.91 -3.36 -10.26
CA ASP A 93 18.43 -4.20 -11.34
C ASP A 93 18.04 -3.73 -12.75
N ARG A 94 17.37 -2.58 -12.84
CA ARG A 94 16.96 -1.96 -14.10
C ARG A 94 17.30 -0.47 -14.12
N ALA A 95 17.56 0.03 -15.32
CA ALA A 95 17.59 1.45 -15.63
C ALA A 95 16.35 1.84 -16.46
N LEU A 96 15.78 3.01 -16.17
CA LEU A 96 14.76 3.64 -17.00
C LEU A 96 15.31 4.93 -17.59
N VAL A 97 15.08 5.14 -18.88
CA VAL A 97 15.27 6.44 -19.53
C VAL A 97 13.90 7.13 -19.58
N LEU A 98 13.79 8.23 -18.86
CA LEU A 98 12.60 9.06 -18.81
C LEU A 98 12.86 10.34 -19.59
N GLY A 99 11.85 10.88 -20.26
CA GLY A 99 11.91 12.19 -20.90
C GLY A 99 12.17 13.35 -19.92
N PRO A 100 12.06 14.60 -20.39
CA PRO A 100 12.12 15.76 -19.51
C PRO A 100 11.13 15.63 -18.34
N GLY A 101 11.55 16.09 -17.16
CA GLY A 101 10.73 16.04 -15.96
C GLY A 101 9.55 17.01 -16.04
N GLU A 102 8.66 16.96 -15.04
CA GLU A 102 7.62 18.01 -14.87
C GLU A 102 8.19 19.29 -14.26
N ASP A 103 9.42 19.25 -13.73
CA ASP A 103 10.14 20.45 -13.30
C ASP A 103 10.74 21.10 -14.56
N PRO A 104 10.19 22.22 -15.06
CA PRO A 104 10.78 22.90 -16.19
C PRO A 104 12.21 23.29 -15.81
N GLU A 105 13.19 22.88 -16.62
CA GLU A 105 14.48 23.54 -16.53
C GLU A 105 14.29 25.05 -16.79
N LEU A 106 15.19 25.87 -16.26
CA LEU A 106 15.22 27.31 -16.52
C LEU A 106 15.37 27.64 -18.02
N ASP A 107 15.66 26.63 -18.86
CA ASP A 107 15.88 26.73 -20.29
C ASP A 107 15.10 25.63 -21.05
N PRO A 108 14.00 25.98 -21.74
CA PRO A 108 13.16 25.02 -22.48
C PRO A 108 13.92 24.22 -23.54
N GLU A 109 14.94 24.80 -24.18
CA GLU A 109 15.70 24.08 -25.22
C GLU A 109 16.62 23.02 -24.62
N LEU A 110 17.14 23.24 -23.41
CA LEU A 110 17.89 22.21 -22.68
C LEU A 110 16.94 21.11 -22.19
N ASP A 111 15.74 21.48 -21.74
CA ASP A 111 14.74 20.53 -21.27
C ASP A 111 14.32 19.54 -22.38
N GLU A 112 14.00 20.04 -23.58
CA GLU A 112 13.65 19.21 -24.75
C GLU A 112 14.76 18.21 -25.15
N ARG A 113 16.01 18.51 -24.79
CA ARG A 113 17.19 17.66 -25.07
C ARG A 113 17.54 16.73 -23.91
N THR A 114 16.91 16.88 -22.76
CA THR A 114 17.25 16.19 -21.53
C THR A 114 16.45 14.91 -21.37
N VAL A 115 17.16 13.82 -21.08
CA VAL A 115 16.59 12.59 -20.56
C VAL A 115 17.14 12.35 -19.16
N THR A 116 16.30 11.83 -18.28
CA THR A 116 16.73 11.41 -16.94
C THR A 116 16.87 9.90 -16.92
N VAL A 117 18.02 9.39 -16.50
CA VAL A 117 18.21 7.95 -16.31
C VAL A 117 18.17 7.64 -14.82
N VAL A 118 17.29 6.72 -14.43
CA VAL A 118 17.06 6.36 -13.03
C VAL A 118 17.22 4.86 -12.83
N ALA A 119 17.74 4.48 -11.67
CA ALA A 119 17.80 3.09 -11.24
C ALA A 119 16.46 2.69 -10.57
N VAL A 120 15.93 1.54 -10.95
CA VAL A 120 14.69 0.96 -10.40
C VAL A 120 14.85 -0.55 -10.25
N HIS A 121 13.97 -1.17 -9.49
CA HIS A 121 13.84 -2.62 -9.47
C HIS A 121 12.77 -3.07 -10.48
N HIS A 122 12.93 -4.25 -11.08
CA HIS A 122 11.96 -4.76 -12.07
C HIS A 122 10.53 -4.88 -11.50
N SER A 123 10.37 -5.09 -10.19
CA SER A 123 9.07 -5.14 -9.52
C SER A 123 8.32 -3.80 -9.46
N GLU A 124 8.97 -2.69 -9.80
CA GLU A 124 8.45 -1.33 -9.59
C GLU A 124 7.74 -0.78 -10.83
N ILE A 125 7.84 -1.49 -11.94
CA ILE A 125 7.59 -0.98 -13.29
C ILE A 125 6.77 -1.96 -14.09
N LEU A 126 5.88 -1.43 -14.93
CA LEU A 126 5.17 -2.23 -15.92
C LEU A 126 5.82 -2.01 -17.29
N PRO A 127 6.57 -2.98 -17.85
CA PRO A 127 7.19 -2.81 -19.16
C PRO A 127 6.14 -2.47 -20.23
N GLY A 128 6.43 -1.44 -21.03
CA GLY A 128 5.53 -0.98 -22.10
C GLY A 128 4.44 0.00 -21.66
N GLU A 129 4.33 0.33 -20.36
CA GLU A 129 3.39 1.37 -19.93
C GLU A 129 3.79 2.75 -20.44
N ALA A 130 2.81 3.66 -20.55
CA ALA A 130 3.10 5.03 -20.93
C ALA A 130 3.91 5.72 -19.83
N GLU A 131 4.94 6.48 -20.20
CA GLU A 131 5.80 7.17 -19.23
C GLU A 131 5.00 8.10 -18.30
N ARG A 132 3.94 8.73 -18.83
CA ARG A 132 3.01 9.57 -18.06
C ARG A 132 2.32 8.79 -16.94
N ASP A 133 1.93 7.54 -17.19
CA ASP A 133 1.25 6.71 -16.21
C ASP A 133 2.22 6.26 -15.11
N LEU A 134 3.45 5.89 -15.47
CA LEU A 134 4.51 5.63 -14.49
C LEU A 134 4.78 6.87 -13.62
N ARG A 135 4.95 8.06 -14.23
CA ARG A 135 5.18 9.31 -13.48
C ARG A 135 4.05 9.60 -12.51
N ARG A 136 2.80 9.40 -12.93
CA ARG A 136 1.64 9.53 -12.05
C ARG A 136 1.65 8.52 -10.92
N ALA A 137 2.06 7.28 -11.18
CA ALA A 137 2.13 6.22 -10.18
C ALA A 137 3.16 6.52 -9.07
N ILE A 138 4.35 6.97 -9.46
CA ILE A 138 5.47 7.24 -8.54
C ILE A 138 5.43 8.61 -7.89
N SER A 139 4.62 9.54 -8.41
CA SER A 139 4.48 10.88 -7.87
C SER A 139 4.00 10.85 -6.41
N PRO A 140 4.56 11.70 -5.51
CA PRO A 140 4.10 11.81 -4.13
C PRO A 140 2.65 12.32 -4.02
N HIS A 141 2.15 13.00 -5.04
CA HIS A 141 0.75 13.45 -5.13
C HIS A 141 -0.16 12.44 -5.87
N GLY A 142 0.41 11.33 -6.32
CA GLY A 142 -0.26 10.29 -7.09
C GLY A 142 -0.86 9.17 -6.24
N THR A 143 -0.82 7.94 -6.77
CA THR A 143 -1.44 6.75 -6.15
C THR A 143 -0.62 6.15 -5.01
N GLY A 144 0.50 6.78 -4.64
CA GLY A 144 1.16 6.53 -3.36
C GLY A 144 2.29 5.51 -3.40
N LEU A 145 2.90 5.22 -4.56
CA LEU A 145 4.19 4.51 -4.58
C LEU A 145 5.31 5.38 -3.95
N ALA A 146 5.26 6.69 -4.19
CA ALA A 146 6.17 7.70 -3.60
C ALA A 146 7.66 7.33 -3.71
N HIS A 147 8.09 6.85 -4.88
CA HIS A 147 9.47 6.45 -5.10
C HIS A 147 10.43 7.63 -4.98
N ARG A 148 11.48 7.47 -4.19
CA ARG A 148 12.64 8.36 -4.19
C ARG A 148 13.61 7.91 -5.28
N LEU A 149 13.33 8.28 -6.53
CA LEU A 149 14.13 7.84 -7.69
C LEU A 149 15.60 8.28 -7.62
N ASP A 150 15.89 9.31 -6.83
CA ASP A 150 17.23 9.82 -6.55
C ASP A 150 17.97 9.04 -5.45
N ASP A 151 17.32 8.15 -4.69
CA ASP A 151 17.99 7.31 -3.71
C ASP A 151 18.36 5.94 -4.30
N TRP A 152 19.61 5.77 -4.69
CA TRP A 152 20.11 4.53 -5.30
C TRP A 152 20.30 3.38 -4.29
N ASN A 153 20.34 3.68 -2.99
CA ASN A 153 20.52 2.68 -1.93
C ASN A 153 19.21 2.20 -1.31
N ARG A 154 18.08 2.78 -1.73
CA ARG A 154 16.77 2.43 -1.19
C ARG A 154 16.42 0.95 -1.41
N HIS A 155 15.54 0.45 -0.55
CA HIS A 155 14.89 -0.83 -0.81
C HIS A 155 13.92 -0.69 -2.00
N PRO A 156 13.80 -1.74 -2.84
CA PRO A 156 12.71 -1.83 -3.80
C PRO A 156 11.35 -1.66 -3.12
N VAL A 157 10.41 -1.00 -3.81
CA VAL A 157 9.03 -0.83 -3.38
C VAL A 157 8.14 -1.53 -4.41
N PRO A 158 7.89 -2.84 -4.27
CA PRO A 158 7.17 -3.60 -5.28
C PRO A 158 5.81 -2.98 -5.59
N ARG A 159 5.58 -2.76 -6.88
CA ARG A 159 4.31 -2.26 -7.40
C ARG A 159 3.36 -3.43 -7.61
N ALA A 160 2.11 -3.19 -7.28
CA ALA A 160 1.01 -4.00 -7.74
C ALA A 160 -0.06 -3.11 -8.35
N ASP A 161 -0.66 -3.56 -9.44
CA ASP A 161 -1.84 -2.93 -10.01
C ASP A 161 -3.07 -3.57 -9.35
N ALA A 162 -3.86 -2.80 -8.60
CA ALA A 162 -4.94 -3.32 -7.77
C ALA A 162 -6.27 -2.60 -7.98
N ARG A 163 -7.37 -3.32 -7.74
CA ARG A 163 -8.74 -2.77 -7.72
C ARG A 163 -9.61 -3.52 -6.72
N LEU A 164 -10.61 -2.84 -6.18
CA LEU A 164 -11.69 -3.52 -5.46
C LEU A 164 -12.74 -4.01 -6.45
N LEU A 165 -13.18 -5.25 -6.25
CA LEU A 165 -14.24 -5.87 -7.04
C LEU A 165 -15.62 -5.56 -6.44
N ASP A 166 -15.68 -5.39 -5.12
CA ASP A 166 -16.89 -5.13 -4.35
C ASP A 166 -16.87 -3.73 -3.72
N ASP A 167 -18.03 -3.25 -3.28
CA ASP A 167 -18.17 -1.94 -2.68
C ASP A 167 -17.68 -1.93 -1.24
N TRP A 168 -16.81 -0.97 -0.91
CA TRP A 168 -16.34 -0.72 0.46
C TRP A 168 -16.59 0.75 0.85
N PRO A 169 -17.79 1.08 1.36
CA PRO A 169 -18.10 2.42 1.80
C PRO A 169 -17.13 2.89 2.89
N GLY A 170 -16.51 4.05 2.68
CA GLY A 170 -15.52 4.61 3.62
C GLY A 170 -14.14 3.94 3.59
N GLY A 171 -13.92 2.97 2.71
CA GLY A 171 -12.64 2.27 2.56
C GLY A 171 -11.50 3.11 1.98
N ALA A 172 -10.27 2.63 2.15
CA ALA A 172 -9.07 3.27 1.60
C ALA A 172 -8.99 3.19 0.06
N ILE A 173 -9.70 2.23 -0.53
CA ILE A 173 -9.83 2.03 -1.97
C ILE A 173 -11.32 2.05 -2.31
N ARG A 174 -11.67 2.55 -3.49
CA ARG A 174 -13.03 2.49 -4.02
C ARG A 174 -13.12 1.38 -5.06
N ARG A 175 -14.31 0.78 -5.19
CA ARG A 175 -14.63 -0.09 -6.31
C ARG A 175 -14.26 0.59 -7.62
N SER A 176 -13.58 -0.14 -8.50
CA SER A 176 -13.16 0.38 -9.79
C SER A 176 -13.09 -0.74 -10.81
N GLU A 177 -13.52 -0.45 -12.04
CA GLU A 177 -13.28 -1.35 -13.17
C GLU A 177 -11.82 -1.31 -13.63
N ARG A 178 -11.10 -0.23 -13.31
CA ARG A 178 -9.69 -0.05 -13.70
C ARG A 178 -8.78 -0.46 -12.56
N LEU A 179 -7.65 -1.07 -12.91
CA LEU A 179 -6.56 -1.25 -11.98
C LEU A 179 -5.83 0.07 -11.78
N HIS A 180 -5.40 0.32 -10.55
CA HIS A 180 -4.58 1.47 -10.19
C HIS A 180 -3.28 0.99 -9.60
N PRO A 181 -2.17 1.72 -9.78
CA PRO A 181 -0.89 1.32 -9.21
C PRO A 181 -0.82 1.60 -7.70
N TRP A 182 -0.42 0.60 -6.91
CA TRP A 182 -0.25 0.64 -5.47
C TRP A 182 1.05 -0.02 -5.04
N GLN A 183 1.49 0.26 -3.81
CA GLN A 183 2.54 -0.54 -3.16
C GLN A 183 1.96 -1.91 -2.81
N ALA A 184 2.57 -3.00 -3.31
CA ALA A 184 2.10 -4.36 -3.08
C ALA A 184 2.04 -4.69 -1.58
N GLU A 185 3.07 -4.30 -0.83
CA GLU A 185 3.12 -4.44 0.63
C GLU A 185 1.94 -3.75 1.31
N ARG A 186 1.61 -2.52 0.92
CA ARG A 186 0.46 -1.80 1.50
C ARG A 186 -0.85 -2.54 1.24
N ILE A 187 -1.02 -3.14 0.07
CA ILE A 187 -2.23 -3.91 -0.22
C ILE A 187 -2.29 -5.17 0.65
N LEU A 188 -1.20 -5.94 0.71
CA LEU A 188 -1.16 -7.23 1.41
C LEU A 188 -1.02 -7.14 2.91
N ALA A 189 -0.41 -6.09 3.46
CA ALA A 189 -0.22 -5.91 4.89
C ALA A 189 -1.32 -5.06 5.54
N ARG A 190 -2.12 -4.32 4.75
CA ARG A 190 -3.14 -3.41 5.29
C ARG A 190 -4.49 -3.52 4.62
N VAL A 191 -4.57 -3.36 3.30
CA VAL A 191 -5.87 -3.28 2.62
C VAL A 191 -6.62 -4.62 2.64
N ALA A 192 -5.98 -5.71 2.23
CA ALA A 192 -6.61 -7.04 2.24
C ALA A 192 -6.84 -7.57 3.67
N PRO A 193 -5.89 -7.45 4.62
CA PRO A 193 -6.09 -7.93 6.00
C PRO A 193 -7.11 -7.14 6.82
N GLU A 194 -7.20 -5.82 6.64
CA GLU A 194 -8.09 -4.95 7.42
C GLU A 194 -9.42 -4.68 6.71
N GLY A 195 -9.55 -5.10 5.46
CA GLY A 195 -10.77 -4.94 4.66
C GLY A 195 -11.96 -5.72 5.24
N PRO A 196 -13.21 -5.34 4.94
CA PRO A 196 -14.38 -6.11 5.35
C PRO A 196 -14.40 -7.52 4.74
N ALA A 197 -15.07 -8.46 5.42
CA ALA A 197 -15.07 -9.88 5.02
C ALA A 197 -15.63 -10.12 3.60
N GLU A 198 -16.61 -9.31 3.21
CA GLU A 198 -17.31 -9.44 1.93
C GLU A 198 -16.59 -8.75 0.76
N VAL A 199 -15.48 -8.05 1.02
CA VAL A 199 -14.81 -7.22 0.01
C VAL A 199 -13.66 -7.98 -0.62
N ARG A 200 -13.75 -8.23 -1.93
CA ARG A 200 -12.64 -8.79 -2.72
C ARG A 200 -11.76 -7.69 -3.31
N VAL A 201 -10.46 -7.92 -3.25
CA VAL A 201 -9.43 -7.14 -3.92
C VAL A 201 -8.76 -8.00 -4.98
N GLU A 202 -8.65 -7.47 -6.20
CA GLU A 202 -7.80 -8.03 -7.25
C GLU A 202 -6.48 -7.26 -7.26
N ILE A 203 -5.38 -8.00 -7.32
CA ILE A 203 -4.00 -7.52 -7.22
C ILE A 203 -3.21 -8.18 -8.35
N ARG A 204 -2.54 -7.39 -9.19
CA ARG A 204 -1.71 -7.90 -10.28
C ARG A 204 -0.26 -7.50 -10.10
N ALA A 205 0.62 -8.50 -10.14
CA ALA A 205 2.06 -8.30 -10.18
C ALA A 205 2.51 -7.90 -11.59
N MET A 206 3.72 -7.35 -11.69
CA MET A 206 4.24 -6.80 -12.95
C MET A 206 4.66 -7.88 -13.96
N ASP A 207 4.79 -9.12 -13.52
CA ASP A 207 5.13 -10.30 -14.33
C ASP A 207 3.90 -11.09 -14.80
N GLY A 208 2.69 -10.61 -14.48
CA GLY A 208 1.43 -11.17 -14.95
C GLY A 208 0.70 -12.07 -13.95
N HIS A 209 1.26 -12.35 -12.77
CA HIS A 209 0.50 -13.03 -11.72
C HIS A 209 -0.68 -12.18 -11.27
N ALA A 210 -1.83 -12.81 -11.08
CA ALA A 210 -3.04 -12.16 -10.58
C ALA A 210 -3.53 -12.87 -9.31
N LEU A 211 -3.87 -12.08 -8.30
CA LEU A 211 -4.28 -12.55 -6.99
C LEU A 211 -5.63 -11.90 -6.67
N VAL A 212 -6.64 -12.72 -6.40
CA VAL A 212 -7.93 -12.26 -5.88
C VAL A 212 -8.03 -12.71 -4.44
N LEU A 213 -8.13 -11.77 -3.51
CA LEU A 213 -8.24 -12.05 -2.07
C LEU A 213 -9.51 -11.45 -1.49
N GLN A 214 -10.05 -12.11 -0.48
CA GLN A 214 -11.03 -11.56 0.47
C GLN A 214 -10.64 -11.96 1.88
N ARG A 215 -11.08 -11.18 2.86
CA ARG A 215 -10.93 -11.55 4.25
C ARG A 215 -12.00 -12.57 4.62
N ARG A 216 -11.62 -13.68 5.25
CA ARG A 216 -12.55 -14.59 5.93
C ARG A 216 -12.10 -14.69 7.38
N TRP A 217 -12.82 -13.98 8.26
CA TRP A 217 -12.40 -13.79 9.64
C TRP A 217 -10.96 -13.26 9.73
N ASP A 218 -10.04 -14.01 10.30
CA ASP A 218 -8.62 -13.69 10.50
C ASP A 218 -7.72 -14.18 9.34
N ARG A 219 -8.31 -14.60 8.22
CA ARG A 219 -7.60 -15.20 7.09
C ARG A 219 -7.79 -14.41 5.81
N GLY A 220 -6.74 -14.32 5.00
CA GLY A 220 -6.84 -13.93 3.60
C GLY A 220 -7.06 -15.18 2.75
N VAL A 221 -8.23 -15.29 2.15
CA VAL A 221 -8.61 -16.43 1.30
C VAL A 221 -8.85 -15.99 -0.13
N GLY A 222 -8.54 -16.84 -1.10
CA GLY A 222 -8.66 -16.46 -2.49
C GLY A 222 -8.00 -17.38 -3.49
N THR A 223 -7.56 -16.81 -4.60
CA THR A 223 -6.96 -17.55 -5.71
C THR A 223 -5.80 -16.76 -6.31
N LEU A 224 -4.67 -17.44 -6.47
CA LEU A 224 -3.54 -17.00 -7.26
C LEU A 224 -3.65 -17.62 -8.66
N THR A 225 -3.56 -16.79 -9.69
CA THR A 225 -3.53 -17.18 -11.09
C THR A 225 -2.16 -16.83 -11.66
N TYR A 226 -1.47 -17.83 -12.18
CA TYR A 226 -0.16 -17.71 -12.81
C TYR A 226 -0.28 -17.19 -14.26
N PRO A 227 0.80 -16.66 -14.86
CA PRO A 227 0.79 -16.15 -16.23
C PRO A 227 0.36 -17.18 -17.30
N ASP A 228 0.55 -18.47 -17.04
CA ASP A 228 0.12 -19.57 -17.90
C ASP A 228 -1.37 -19.93 -17.77
N GLY A 229 -2.08 -19.27 -16.84
CA GLY A 229 -3.49 -19.51 -16.53
C GLY A 229 -3.73 -20.59 -15.47
N THR A 230 -2.69 -21.27 -14.99
CA THR A 230 -2.79 -22.20 -13.85
C THR A 230 -3.24 -21.45 -12.60
N THR A 231 -3.97 -22.11 -11.70
CA THR A 231 -4.44 -21.49 -10.46
C THR A 231 -4.04 -22.29 -9.23
N ALA A 232 -3.83 -21.58 -8.12
CA ALA A 232 -3.61 -22.14 -6.80
C ALA A 232 -4.51 -21.46 -5.77
N PRO A 233 -5.08 -22.21 -4.81
CA PRO A 233 -5.82 -21.61 -3.71
C PRO A 233 -4.88 -20.80 -2.82
N VAL A 234 -5.40 -19.70 -2.27
CA VAL A 234 -4.74 -18.94 -1.21
C VAL A 234 -5.59 -19.03 0.04
N ASP A 235 -4.96 -19.41 1.15
CA ASP A 235 -5.58 -19.48 2.47
C ASP A 235 -4.49 -19.32 3.54
N LEU A 236 -4.29 -18.08 4.00
CA LEU A 236 -3.21 -17.69 4.90
C LEU A 236 -3.73 -16.82 6.06
N PRO A 237 -3.09 -16.83 7.24
CA PRO A 237 -3.34 -15.82 8.27
C PRO A 237 -3.18 -14.42 7.69
N ARG A 238 -4.12 -13.51 8.02
CA ARG A 238 -4.19 -12.19 7.35
C ARG A 238 -2.92 -11.35 7.54
N HIS A 239 -2.25 -11.46 8.69
CA HIS A 239 -1.00 -10.72 8.96
C HIS A 239 0.23 -11.33 8.31
N ASP A 240 0.13 -12.57 7.82
CA ASP A 240 1.22 -13.28 7.13
C ASP A 240 1.21 -13.04 5.62
N LEU A 241 0.16 -12.41 5.07
CA LEU A 241 -0.03 -12.29 3.61
C LEU A 241 1.18 -11.68 2.92
N TRP A 242 1.75 -10.58 3.43
CA TRP A 242 2.95 -10.00 2.84
C TRP A 242 4.16 -10.92 2.95
N ALA A 243 4.44 -11.45 4.14
CA ALA A 243 5.59 -12.33 4.37
C ALA A 243 5.58 -13.59 3.48
N ARG A 244 4.38 -14.08 3.14
CA ARG A 244 4.18 -15.29 2.32
C ARG A 244 4.07 -15.01 0.83
N LEU A 245 3.46 -13.89 0.44
CA LEU A 245 3.14 -13.60 -0.96
C LEU A 245 4.05 -12.54 -1.60
N ALA A 246 4.93 -11.88 -0.83
CA ALA A 246 5.93 -10.95 -1.37
C ALA A 246 6.78 -11.52 -2.54
N PRO A 247 7.18 -12.82 -2.55
CA PRO A 247 7.93 -13.39 -3.67
C PRO A 247 7.27 -13.17 -5.05
N ILE A 248 5.93 -13.21 -5.11
CA ILE A 248 5.15 -12.97 -6.35
C ILE A 248 5.41 -11.56 -6.88
N PHE A 249 5.54 -10.57 -6.00
CA PHE A 249 5.72 -9.18 -6.38
C PHE A 249 7.19 -8.80 -6.55
N LEU A 250 8.10 -9.55 -5.93
CA LEU A 250 9.54 -9.35 -6.02
C LEU A 250 10.18 -10.07 -7.20
N GLY A 251 9.43 -10.87 -7.96
CA GLY A 251 9.94 -11.66 -9.08
C GLY A 251 10.88 -12.78 -8.65
N GLU A 252 10.69 -13.29 -7.43
CA GLU A 252 11.48 -14.38 -6.87
C GLU A 252 10.97 -15.75 -7.37
N SER A 253 11.73 -16.83 -7.14
CA SER A 253 11.23 -18.18 -7.44
C SER A 253 10.01 -18.49 -6.58
N LEU A 254 9.00 -19.12 -7.20
CA LEU A 254 7.76 -19.52 -6.55
C LEU A 254 7.72 -21.03 -6.22
N ASP A 255 8.83 -21.75 -6.42
CA ASP A 255 8.88 -23.21 -6.21
C ASP A 255 8.51 -23.60 -4.76
N ASP A 256 8.88 -22.76 -3.80
CA ASP A 256 8.60 -22.96 -2.37
C ASP A 256 7.45 -22.05 -1.85
N LEU A 257 6.64 -21.48 -2.74
CA LEU A 257 5.57 -20.56 -2.36
C LEU A 257 4.46 -21.31 -1.61
N VAL A 258 4.35 -21.04 -0.30
CA VAL A 258 3.26 -21.56 0.53
C VAL A 258 2.05 -20.65 0.42
N THR A 259 1.07 -21.05 -0.38
CA THR A 259 -0.19 -20.31 -0.54
C THR A 259 -1.29 -20.77 0.41
N VAL A 260 -1.14 -21.94 1.04
CA VAL A 260 -2.07 -22.48 2.04
C VAL A 260 -1.28 -22.89 3.27
N SER A 261 -1.61 -22.32 4.42
CA SER A 261 -1.00 -22.70 5.70
C SER A 261 -2.07 -22.85 6.76
N PRO A 262 -2.07 -23.96 7.53
CA PRO A 262 -2.86 -24.00 8.75
C PRO A 262 -2.39 -22.88 9.68
N GLY A 263 -3.31 -22.32 10.45
CA GLY A 263 -3.01 -21.31 11.46
C GLY A 263 -3.94 -21.48 12.64
N THR A 264 -3.45 -21.15 13.84
CA THR A 264 -4.30 -20.98 15.00
C THR A 264 -5.11 -19.70 14.80
N PRO A 265 -6.45 -19.74 14.99
CA PRO A 265 -7.26 -18.54 14.90
C PRO A 265 -6.73 -17.42 15.80
N GLU A 266 -6.74 -16.18 15.32
CA GLU A 266 -6.48 -15.01 16.15
C GLU A 266 -7.43 -15.02 17.36
N THR A 267 -6.86 -14.91 18.56
CA THR A 267 -7.62 -14.65 19.79
C THR A 267 -7.80 -13.16 19.98
N ASP A 268 -8.76 -12.75 20.83
CA ASP A 268 -8.96 -11.35 21.20
C ASP A 268 -9.28 -10.43 20.01
N VAL A 269 -10.02 -10.94 19.02
CA VAL A 269 -10.54 -10.16 17.89
C VAL A 269 -12.04 -10.35 17.73
N LEU A 270 -12.71 -9.30 17.26
CA LEU A 270 -14.15 -9.28 17.00
C LEU A 270 -14.42 -8.53 15.69
N GLU A 271 -15.43 -8.99 14.95
CA GLU A 271 -15.99 -8.19 13.88
C GLU A 271 -16.86 -7.08 14.45
N LEU A 272 -16.68 -5.87 13.94
CA LEU A 272 -17.31 -4.67 14.43
C LEU A 272 -18.06 -3.97 13.29
N ARG A 273 -19.33 -3.67 13.54
CA ARG A 273 -20.12 -2.67 12.80
C ARG A 273 -20.54 -1.59 13.77
N TYR A 274 -20.60 -0.34 13.34
CA TYR A 274 -21.01 0.74 14.22
C TYR A 274 -21.57 1.93 13.46
N GLN A 275 -22.35 2.73 14.16
CA GLN A 275 -22.77 4.05 13.71
C GLN A 275 -22.67 5.02 14.88
N THR A 276 -21.97 6.13 14.63
CA THR A 276 -21.94 7.26 15.55
C THR A 276 -22.47 8.50 14.84
N LEU A 277 -23.20 9.33 15.56
CA LEU A 277 -23.75 10.57 15.04
C LEU A 277 -22.66 11.63 14.80
N ASP A 278 -21.51 11.51 15.48
CA ASP A 278 -20.47 12.56 15.53
C ASP A 278 -19.08 12.11 15.06
N ARG A 279 -18.82 10.81 14.87
CA ARG A 279 -17.47 10.25 14.57
C ARG A 279 -17.44 9.25 13.40
N GLY A 280 -18.55 9.11 12.67
CA GLY A 280 -18.65 8.27 11.47
C GLY A 280 -19.27 6.89 11.73
N SER A 281 -19.15 5.99 10.76
CA SER A 281 -19.77 4.66 10.79
C SER A 281 -18.90 3.62 10.07
N ALA A 282 -19.13 2.35 10.38
CA ALA A 282 -18.68 1.20 9.61
C ALA A 282 -19.90 0.37 9.23
N SER A 283 -20.38 0.54 8.00
CA SER A 283 -21.56 -0.18 7.49
C SER A 283 -21.29 -1.66 7.24
N LEU A 284 -20.05 -2.01 6.91
CA LEU A 284 -19.56 -3.38 6.73
C LEU A 284 -18.70 -3.82 7.93
N PRO A 285 -18.68 -5.11 8.27
CA PRO A 285 -17.93 -5.61 9.43
C PRO A 285 -16.43 -5.54 9.20
N VAL A 286 -15.73 -4.84 10.10
CA VAL A 286 -14.27 -4.77 10.15
C VAL A 286 -13.75 -5.61 11.33
N LEU A 287 -12.68 -6.36 11.13
CA LEU A 287 -12.08 -7.16 12.20
C LEU A 287 -11.14 -6.29 13.03
N GLU A 288 -11.44 -6.13 14.30
CA GLU A 288 -10.70 -5.27 15.23
C GLU A 288 -10.23 -6.06 16.46
N THR A 289 -9.17 -5.58 17.09
CA THR A 289 -8.71 -6.15 18.36
C THR A 289 -9.68 -5.80 19.48
N LEU A 290 -9.76 -6.68 20.49
CA LEU A 290 -10.57 -6.48 21.68
C LEU A 290 -10.26 -5.13 22.35
N ASP A 291 -8.99 -4.75 22.45
CA ASP A 291 -8.56 -3.45 22.99
C ASP A 291 -9.16 -2.26 22.21
N ARG A 292 -9.26 -2.36 20.89
CA ARG A 292 -9.88 -1.30 20.07
C ARG A 292 -11.40 -1.32 20.21
N CYS A 293 -12.01 -2.50 20.31
CA CYS A 293 -13.43 -2.65 20.57
C CYS A 293 -13.83 -2.00 21.90
N THR A 294 -13.10 -2.28 22.98
CA THR A 294 -13.35 -1.74 24.33
C THR A 294 -13.07 -0.24 24.40
N ALA A 295 -11.96 0.23 23.82
CA ALA A 295 -11.67 1.66 23.74
C ALA A 295 -12.75 2.43 22.96
N ARG A 296 -13.41 1.80 21.98
CA ARG A 296 -14.49 2.41 21.22
C ARG A 296 -15.78 2.55 22.03
N LEU A 297 -16.10 1.57 22.89
CA LEU A 297 -17.25 1.67 23.80
C LEU A 297 -17.19 2.97 24.62
N ASP A 298 -16.05 3.20 25.26
CA ASP A 298 -15.82 4.35 26.15
C ASP A 298 -15.71 5.67 25.37
N ARG A 299 -14.87 5.71 24.33
CA ARG A 299 -14.50 6.98 23.68
C ARG A 299 -15.48 7.44 22.60
N GLN A 300 -16.34 6.55 22.11
CA GLN A 300 -17.18 6.83 20.96
C GLN A 300 -18.64 6.42 21.17
N ILE A 301 -18.92 5.19 21.58
CA ILE A 301 -20.31 4.72 21.69
C ILE A 301 -21.02 5.45 22.83
N LEU A 302 -20.49 5.41 24.05
CA LEU A 302 -21.11 6.04 25.22
C LEU A 302 -21.15 7.59 25.14
N ARG A 303 -20.46 8.19 24.18
CA ARG A 303 -20.30 9.64 24.06
C ARG A 303 -21.59 10.38 23.68
N THR A 304 -22.45 9.77 22.87
CA THR A 304 -23.65 10.44 22.34
C THR A 304 -24.81 9.45 22.27
N PRO A 305 -25.97 9.79 22.85
CA PRO A 305 -27.16 8.98 22.72
C PRO A 305 -27.51 8.64 21.27
N GLY A 306 -27.96 7.41 21.03
CA GLY A 306 -28.25 6.86 19.71
C GLY A 306 -27.03 6.33 18.94
N ASN A 307 -25.81 6.46 19.49
CA ASN A 307 -24.66 5.75 18.96
C ASN A 307 -24.76 4.26 19.28
N TRP A 308 -24.42 3.40 18.33
CA TRP A 308 -24.48 1.95 18.49
C TRP A 308 -23.30 1.22 17.88
N ALA A 309 -23.04 0.01 18.37
CA ALA A 309 -22.10 -0.94 17.79
C ALA A 309 -22.63 -2.37 17.87
N VAL A 310 -22.22 -3.20 16.91
CA VAL A 310 -22.48 -4.64 16.87
C VAL A 310 -21.12 -5.34 16.81
N PHE A 311 -20.88 -6.20 17.79
CA PHE A 311 -19.72 -7.05 17.89
C PHE A 311 -20.12 -8.48 17.56
N THR A 312 -19.39 -9.11 16.65
CA THR A 312 -19.64 -10.48 16.21
C THR A 312 -18.37 -11.30 16.44
N SER A 313 -18.52 -12.46 17.05
CA SER A 313 -17.47 -13.46 17.23
C SER A 313 -17.28 -14.29 15.96
N ARG A 314 -16.35 -15.25 15.98
CA ARG A 314 -16.04 -16.10 14.83
C ARG A 314 -17.16 -17.10 14.54
N SER A 315 -17.84 -17.57 15.57
CA SER A 315 -18.99 -18.47 15.50
C SER A 315 -20.32 -17.73 15.31
N ASP A 316 -20.27 -16.47 14.83
CA ASP A 316 -21.43 -15.60 14.61
C ASP A 316 -22.24 -15.28 15.88
N ALA A 317 -21.72 -15.53 17.08
CA ALA A 317 -22.35 -15.01 18.30
C ALA A 317 -22.23 -13.48 18.33
N VAL A 318 -23.31 -12.80 18.74
CA VAL A 318 -23.45 -11.34 18.62
C VAL A 318 -23.67 -10.68 19.97
N ILE A 319 -23.00 -9.55 20.18
CA ILE A 319 -23.35 -8.57 21.20
C ILE A 319 -23.60 -7.22 20.50
N GLN A 320 -24.76 -6.64 20.75
CA GLN A 320 -25.12 -5.30 20.30
C GLN A 320 -25.07 -4.35 21.50
N VAL A 321 -24.64 -3.12 21.25
CA VAL A 321 -24.60 -2.06 22.26
C VAL A 321 -25.17 -0.77 21.71
N GLU A 322 -25.84 -0.02 22.55
CA GLU A 322 -26.36 1.31 22.26
C GLU A 322 -26.11 2.24 23.45
N CYS A 323 -25.78 3.50 23.16
CA CYS A 323 -25.87 4.57 24.15
C CYS A 323 -27.31 5.09 24.20
N THR A 324 -28.01 4.83 25.29
CA THR A 324 -29.42 5.21 25.44
C THR A 324 -29.58 6.73 25.59
N GLU A 325 -30.83 7.22 25.50
CA GLU A 325 -31.17 8.63 25.73
C GLU A 325 -30.66 9.18 27.07
N GLU A 326 -30.53 8.31 28.07
CA GLU A 326 -30.05 8.64 29.41
C GLU A 326 -28.51 8.61 29.53
N GLY A 327 -27.79 8.36 28.44
CA GLY A 327 -26.33 8.26 28.43
C GLY A 327 -25.81 7.00 29.12
N ARG A 328 -26.57 5.91 29.10
CA ARG A 328 -26.18 4.60 29.65
C ARG A 328 -25.93 3.60 28.52
N LEU A 329 -25.06 2.62 28.73
CA LEU A 329 -24.92 1.52 27.78
C LEU A 329 -26.04 0.50 27.99
N TRP A 330 -26.84 0.30 26.95
CA TRP A 330 -27.67 -0.90 26.81
C TRP A 330 -26.87 -1.92 26.01
N LEU A 331 -26.85 -3.18 26.48
CA LEU A 331 -26.16 -4.27 25.80
C LEU A 331 -27.14 -5.43 25.65
N GLU A 332 -27.22 -5.99 24.45
CA GLU A 332 -28.10 -7.14 24.17
C GLU A 332 -27.48 -8.17 23.23
N THR A 333 -28.03 -9.37 23.26
CA THR A 333 -27.73 -10.45 22.31
C THR A 333 -29.05 -10.88 21.64
N PRO A 334 -29.14 -10.79 20.30
CA PRO A 334 -30.34 -11.20 19.59
C PRO A 334 -30.41 -12.73 19.43
N ASP A 335 -31.61 -13.29 19.53
CA ASP A 335 -31.99 -14.62 19.06
C ASP A 335 -33.01 -14.49 17.91
N PRO A 336 -32.53 -14.44 16.65
CA PRO A 336 -33.40 -14.30 15.49
C PRO A 336 -34.39 -15.46 15.33
N SER A 337 -34.06 -16.65 15.82
CA SER A 337 -34.89 -17.85 15.63
C SER A 337 -36.19 -17.79 16.43
N THR A 338 -36.17 -17.11 17.58
CA THR A 338 -37.34 -16.92 18.45
C THR A 338 -37.90 -15.51 18.40
N LYS A 339 -37.33 -14.63 17.57
CA LYS A 339 -37.60 -13.19 17.57
C LYS A 339 -37.57 -12.63 18.98
N ARG A 340 -36.44 -12.84 19.67
CA ARG A 340 -36.16 -12.23 20.98
C ARG A 340 -34.77 -11.60 21.02
N SER A 341 -34.57 -10.68 21.95
CA SER A 341 -33.26 -10.22 22.40
C SER A 341 -33.19 -10.38 23.91
N HIS A 342 -32.01 -10.70 24.43
CA HIS A 342 -31.73 -10.65 25.87
C HIS A 342 -30.80 -9.50 26.13
N GLY A 343 -31.16 -8.55 26.99
CA GLY A 343 -30.37 -7.35 27.22
C GLY A 343 -30.51 -6.75 28.59
N LEU A 344 -29.60 -5.85 28.92
CA LEU A 344 -29.56 -5.12 30.18
C LEU A 344 -28.72 -3.85 30.07
N HIS A 345 -28.89 -2.93 31.03
CA HIS A 345 -27.97 -1.83 31.20
C HIS A 345 -26.67 -2.27 31.87
N VAL A 346 -25.54 -1.83 31.32
CA VAL A 346 -24.21 -2.22 31.79
C VAL A 346 -23.29 -1.02 31.97
N THR A 347 -22.28 -1.19 32.82
CA THR A 347 -21.10 -0.31 32.84
C THR A 347 -20.13 -0.67 31.72
N VAL A 348 -19.21 0.23 31.37
CA VAL A 348 -18.13 -0.05 30.40
C VAL A 348 -17.29 -1.27 30.83
N GLN A 349 -17.05 -1.43 32.14
CA GLN A 349 -16.30 -2.57 32.67
C GLN A 349 -17.05 -3.90 32.44
N GLN A 350 -18.35 -3.95 32.74
CA GLN A 350 -19.17 -5.13 32.47
C GLN A 350 -19.25 -5.45 30.97
N ALA A 351 -19.47 -4.44 30.13
CA ALA A 351 -19.45 -4.61 28.68
C ALA A 351 -18.11 -5.17 28.19
N THR A 352 -16.99 -4.69 28.75
CA THR A 352 -15.64 -5.19 28.44
C THR A 352 -15.50 -6.67 28.79
N THR A 353 -15.95 -7.10 29.97
CA THR A 353 -15.95 -8.52 30.35
C THR A 353 -16.78 -9.39 29.41
N LEU A 354 -17.93 -8.89 28.95
CA LEU A 354 -18.76 -9.63 28.00
C LEU A 354 -18.11 -9.72 26.61
N LEU A 355 -17.40 -8.69 26.15
CA LEU A 355 -16.61 -8.74 24.92
C LEU A 355 -15.38 -9.64 25.04
N GLU A 356 -14.77 -9.75 26.22
CA GLU A 356 -13.71 -10.73 26.48
C GLU A 356 -14.24 -12.15 26.32
N ILE A 357 -15.39 -12.46 26.91
CA ILE A 357 -16.03 -13.78 26.75
C ILE A 357 -16.39 -14.00 25.27
N LEU A 358 -16.98 -13.01 24.60
CA LEU A 358 -17.33 -13.11 23.19
C LEU A 358 -16.12 -13.43 22.30
N SER A 359 -14.99 -12.78 22.53
CA SER A 359 -13.78 -12.95 21.70
C SER A 359 -12.98 -14.21 22.02
N ARG A 360 -12.95 -14.65 23.28
CA ARG A 360 -12.13 -15.79 23.74
C ARG A 360 -12.89 -17.11 23.79
N GLU A 361 -14.16 -17.06 24.20
CA GLU A 361 -15.01 -18.25 24.33
C GLU A 361 -15.94 -18.44 23.14
N ASP A 362 -15.97 -17.48 22.18
CA ASP A 362 -16.73 -17.57 20.93
C ASP A 362 -18.24 -17.76 21.17
N ARG A 363 -18.76 -17.15 22.25
CA ARG A 363 -20.17 -17.21 22.68
C ARG A 363 -20.63 -15.91 23.33
N SER A 364 -21.93 -15.65 23.30
CA SER A 364 -22.53 -14.57 24.08
C SER A 364 -22.85 -15.05 25.49
N ALA A 365 -22.44 -14.29 26.51
CA ALA A 365 -22.76 -14.56 27.93
C ALA A 365 -23.83 -13.62 28.50
N VAL A 366 -24.53 -12.86 27.64
CA VAL A 366 -25.56 -11.90 28.08
C VAL A 366 -26.73 -12.62 28.75
N THR A 367 -27.11 -13.79 28.24
CA THR A 367 -28.17 -14.63 28.80
C THR A 367 -27.85 -15.22 30.16
N ASP A 368 -26.57 -15.26 30.53
CA ASP A 368 -26.10 -15.82 31.80
C ASP A 368 -26.22 -14.81 32.95
N LEU A 369 -26.54 -13.54 32.64
CA LEU A 369 -26.66 -12.47 33.63
C LEU A 369 -28.03 -12.50 34.31
N PRO A 370 -28.08 -12.38 35.66
CA PRO A 370 -29.32 -12.54 36.43
C PRO A 370 -30.37 -11.46 36.14
N ASP A 371 -29.92 -10.27 35.72
CA ASP A 371 -30.77 -9.11 35.45
C ASP A 371 -31.05 -8.91 33.94
N ALA A 372 -30.76 -9.91 33.10
CA ALA A 372 -31.03 -9.83 31.67
C ALA A 372 -32.53 -9.91 31.39
N GLU A 373 -33.08 -8.84 30.82
CA GLU A 373 -34.47 -8.78 30.39
C GLU A 373 -34.63 -9.40 29.01
N THR A 374 -35.80 -10.00 28.75
CA THR A 374 -36.16 -10.54 27.42
C THR A 374 -37.04 -9.54 26.69
N ILE A 375 -36.58 -9.07 25.54
CA ILE A 375 -37.30 -8.18 24.62
C ILE A 375 -37.81 -9.00 23.44
N THR A 376 -39.10 -8.85 23.11
CA THR A 376 -39.69 -9.43 21.89
C THR A 376 -39.80 -8.37 20.80
N TRP A 377 -39.63 -8.78 19.55
CA TRP A 377 -39.62 -7.94 18.36
C TRP A 377 -40.44 -8.62 17.26
N ASP A 378 -41.15 -7.82 16.46
CA ASP A 378 -42.19 -8.29 15.52
C ASP A 378 -41.65 -8.68 14.13
#